data_AF-A0A7C2KKE7-F1
#
_entry.id   AF-A0A7C2KKE7-F1
#
_cell.length_a   1.000
_cell.length_b   1.000
_cell.length_c   1.000
_cell.angle_alpha   90.00
_cell.angle_beta   90.00
_cell.angle_gamma   90.00
#
_symmetry.space_group_name_H-M   'P 1'
#
loop_
_entity.id
_entity.type
_entity.pdbx_description
1 polymer ?
#
loop_
_entity_poly.entity_id
_entity_poly.type
_entity_poly.pdbx_seq_one_letter_code
_entity_poly.pdbx_strand_id
1 'polypeptide(L)'
;MRTRQLALSGLMVALVMFIGIGCTKSHSQYTDQRPEKKIDFLLNAHWNTKPGEKPKAEYQLYNYQLPWYNGPRKSDRSMTVIVKEPWNMKTMVKSPKSMDSAVLKFSTFDQFVTGTYPYSFKQDIYFDTYNGQVVKYTMGSQDGCGNTFMEYINHGKTGSFTWHSYWNGHGTIQINVPTNKFDTFFDALPVYMRFRWKEKSYKVRVIQPLRANRPIDIINPKQLKDPKDPTKGKKAWHLADQKDAETR
;
A
#
# COMPACT_ATOMS: atom_id res chain seq x y z
N MET A 1 -41.83 67.17 -45.34
CA MET A 1 -42.09 68.41 -44.59
C MET A 1 -41.22 68.38 -43.34
N ARG A 2 -40.33 69.38 -43.17
CA ARG A 2 -39.31 69.46 -42.10
C ARG A 2 -39.92 69.60 -40.71
N THR A 3 -39.27 69.04 -39.70
CA THR A 3 -39.14 69.53 -38.30
C THR A 3 -38.10 68.62 -37.60
N ARG A 4 -36.85 69.06 -37.32
CA ARG A 4 -36.34 69.76 -36.10
C ARG A 4 -36.65 68.96 -34.83
N GLN A 5 -35.73 68.56 -33.94
CA GLN A 5 -34.61 69.23 -33.23
C GLN A 5 -33.79 68.14 -32.47
N LEU A 6 -32.45 68.22 -32.32
CA LEU A 6 -31.69 68.67 -31.12
C LEU A 6 -32.21 68.06 -29.79
N ALA A 7 -31.43 67.53 -28.83
CA ALA A 7 -30.00 67.51 -28.56
C ALA A 7 -29.74 66.62 -27.30
N LEU A 8 -28.48 66.26 -27.08
CA LEU A 8 -27.83 65.91 -25.80
C LEU A 8 -28.40 64.76 -24.93
N SER A 9 -27.54 63.77 -24.67
CA SER A 9 -26.89 63.55 -23.35
C SER A 9 -26.59 62.07 -23.13
N GLY A 10 -25.41 61.78 -22.57
CA GLY A 10 -25.06 60.43 -22.12
C GLY A 10 -23.71 59.95 -22.62
N LEU A 11 -22.63 60.59 -22.16
CA LEU A 11 -21.28 60.04 -22.20
C LEU A 11 -21.26 58.79 -21.30
N MET A 12 -21.58 57.61 -21.85
CA MET A 12 -21.37 56.35 -21.15
C MET A 12 -19.90 55.96 -21.27
N VAL A 13 -19.11 56.35 -20.26
CA VAL A 13 -17.80 55.77 -20.01
C VAL A 13 -18.03 54.34 -19.51
N ALA A 14 -17.94 53.37 -20.42
CA ALA A 14 -17.89 51.97 -20.06
C ALA A 14 -16.50 51.67 -19.47
N LEU A 15 -16.42 51.70 -18.14
CA LEU A 15 -15.25 51.26 -17.39
C LEU A 15 -15.19 49.72 -17.47
N VAL A 16 -14.47 49.17 -18.45
CA VAL A 16 -14.20 47.74 -18.54
C VAL A 16 -13.22 47.37 -17.43
N MET A 17 -13.75 46.95 -16.27
CA MET A 17 -12.97 46.27 -15.23
C MET A 17 -12.54 44.91 -15.76
N PHE A 18 -11.29 44.81 -16.22
CA PHE A 18 -10.60 43.53 -16.35
C PHE A 18 -10.36 42.97 -14.94
N ILE A 19 -11.29 42.14 -14.46
CA ILE A 19 -11.07 41.28 -13.30
C ILE A 19 -10.12 40.18 -13.76
N GLY A 20 -8.82 40.45 -13.64
CA GLY A 20 -7.79 39.42 -13.70
C GLY A 20 -7.98 38.47 -12.53
N ILE A 21 -8.72 37.38 -12.74
CA ILE A 21 -8.73 36.23 -11.82
C ILE A 21 -7.34 35.61 -11.93
N GLY A 22 -6.41 36.15 -11.14
CA GLY A 22 -5.13 35.53 -10.84
C GLY A 22 -5.43 34.23 -10.12
N CYS A 23 -5.50 33.13 -10.88
CA CYS A 23 -5.53 31.79 -10.36
C CYS A 23 -4.17 31.54 -9.68
N THR A 24 -4.06 31.87 -8.39
CA THR A 24 -2.93 31.43 -7.58
C THR A 24 -3.06 29.92 -7.45
N LYS A 25 -2.44 29.20 -8.38
CA LYS A 25 -2.09 27.80 -8.15
C LYS A 25 -1.18 27.80 -6.94
N SER A 26 -1.77 27.59 -5.76
CA SER A 26 -1.08 27.11 -4.57
C SER A 26 -0.51 25.73 -4.91
N HIS A 27 0.59 25.70 -5.66
CA HIS A 27 1.46 24.55 -5.69
C HIS A 27 2.11 24.49 -4.31
N SER A 28 1.47 23.71 -3.42
CA SER A 28 2.10 23.22 -2.21
C SER A 28 3.42 22.54 -2.63
N GLN A 29 4.51 23.29 -2.47
CA GLN A 29 5.87 22.80 -2.50
C GLN A 29 5.96 21.76 -1.39
N TYR A 30 6.00 20.48 -1.76
CA TYR A 30 6.26 19.43 -0.81
C TYR A 30 7.74 19.48 -0.50
N THR A 31 8.07 19.99 0.68
CA THR A 31 9.41 19.89 1.24
C THR A 31 9.51 18.49 1.85
N ASP A 32 10.36 17.66 1.27
CA ASP A 32 10.67 16.35 1.81
C ASP A 32 11.51 16.52 3.08
N GLN A 33 10.85 16.48 4.25
CA GLN A 33 11.50 16.65 5.56
C GLN A 33 11.91 15.30 6.18
N ARG A 34 12.07 14.24 5.39
CA ARG A 34 12.42 12.91 5.90
C ARG A 34 13.90 12.86 6.35
N PRO A 35 14.20 12.19 7.48
CA PRO A 35 15.56 12.08 7.99
C PRO A 35 16.48 11.32 7.02
N GLU A 36 17.75 11.73 6.98
CA GLU A 36 18.77 11.23 6.04
C GLU A 36 19.19 9.76 6.27
N LYS A 37 18.70 9.13 7.34
CA LYS A 37 19.12 7.77 7.75
C LYS A 37 18.70 6.73 6.72
N LYS A 38 19.64 6.34 5.86
CA LYS A 38 19.47 5.25 4.91
C LYS A 38 19.43 3.92 5.67
N ILE A 39 18.44 3.09 5.35
CA ILE A 39 18.26 1.79 6.00
C ILE A 39 19.25 0.78 5.40
N ASP A 40 20.04 0.16 6.27
CA ASP A 40 21.16 -0.70 5.87
C ASP A 40 20.79 -1.81 4.88
N PHE A 41 19.64 -2.46 5.05
CA PHE A 41 19.25 -3.56 4.14
C PHE A 41 18.97 -3.06 2.72
N LEU A 42 18.57 -1.80 2.54
CA LEU A 42 18.36 -1.17 1.23
C LEU A 42 19.68 -0.73 0.58
N LEU A 43 20.76 -0.65 1.37
CA LEU A 43 22.10 -0.30 0.89
C LEU A 43 22.86 -1.50 0.32
N ASN A 44 22.27 -2.71 0.39
CA ASN A 44 22.85 -3.88 -0.26
C ASN A 44 22.89 -3.74 -1.80
N ALA A 45 23.71 -4.56 -2.46
CA ALA A 45 23.92 -4.49 -3.91
C ALA A 45 22.68 -4.77 -4.79
N HIS A 46 21.58 -5.25 -4.19
CA HIS A 46 20.33 -5.55 -4.91
C HIS A 46 19.41 -4.32 -4.99
N TRP A 47 19.32 -3.52 -3.93
CA TRP A 47 18.36 -2.41 -3.83
C TRP A 47 19.00 -1.02 -3.94
N ASN A 48 20.33 -0.95 -3.87
CA ASN A 48 21.09 0.27 -4.08
C ASN A 48 21.30 0.55 -5.58
N THR A 49 20.22 0.82 -6.29
CA THR A 49 20.26 1.21 -7.72
C THR A 49 20.89 2.59 -7.88
N LYS A 50 21.99 2.69 -8.61
CA LYS A 50 22.64 3.97 -8.90
C LYS A 50 21.87 4.74 -9.99
N PRO A 51 22.03 6.07 -10.07
CA PRO A 51 21.52 6.84 -11.20
C PRO A 51 21.98 6.24 -12.54
N GLY A 52 21.04 6.01 -13.45
CA GLY A 52 21.30 5.42 -14.77
C GLY A 52 21.26 3.88 -14.83
N GLU A 53 21.19 3.18 -13.69
CA GLU A 53 21.06 1.72 -13.66
C GLU A 53 19.59 1.28 -13.69
N LYS A 54 19.34 0.10 -14.26
CA LYS A 54 18.03 -0.55 -14.15
C LYS A 54 17.84 -1.11 -12.73
N PRO A 55 16.68 -0.90 -12.09
CA PRO A 55 16.38 -1.54 -10.82
C PRO A 55 16.48 -3.06 -10.93
N LYS A 56 17.14 -3.69 -9.96
CA LYS A 56 17.13 -5.15 -9.82
C LYS A 56 15.90 -5.58 -9.04
N ALA A 57 15.55 -6.86 -9.16
CA ALA A 57 14.45 -7.49 -8.44
C ALA A 57 14.91 -8.81 -7.82
N GLU A 58 14.32 -9.16 -6.68
CA GLU A 58 14.51 -10.41 -5.96
C GLU A 58 13.28 -11.25 -6.23
N TYR A 59 13.48 -12.39 -6.88
CA TYR A 59 12.43 -13.36 -7.21
C TYR A 59 12.58 -14.57 -6.29
N GLN A 60 11.47 -15.03 -5.73
CA GLN A 60 11.40 -16.27 -4.99
C GLN A 60 10.22 -17.07 -5.51
N LEU A 61 10.45 -18.34 -5.81
CA LEU A 61 9.44 -19.28 -6.31
C LEU A 61 9.13 -20.31 -5.24
N TYR A 62 7.86 -20.62 -5.07
CA TYR A 62 7.37 -21.48 -4.01
C TYR A 62 6.48 -22.59 -4.55
N ASN A 63 6.62 -23.76 -3.93
CA ASN A 63 5.66 -24.86 -4.02
C ASN A 63 5.14 -25.11 -2.61
N TYR A 64 3.85 -24.92 -2.38
CA TYR A 64 3.26 -25.11 -1.04
C TYR A 64 1.82 -25.61 -1.12
N GLN A 65 1.27 -25.96 0.05
CA GLN A 65 -0.13 -26.31 0.22
C GLN A 65 -0.83 -25.27 1.10
N LEU A 66 -1.98 -24.80 0.64
CA LEU A 66 -2.86 -23.86 1.33
C LEU A 66 -4.02 -24.59 1.97
N PRO A 67 -4.33 -24.38 3.26
CA PRO A 67 -5.64 -24.78 3.79
C PRO A 67 -6.72 -23.94 3.08
N TRP A 68 -7.61 -24.57 2.30
CA TRP A 68 -8.62 -23.87 1.52
C TRP A 68 -9.98 -24.58 1.52
N TYR A 69 -11.01 -23.93 2.04
CA TYR A 69 -12.34 -24.52 2.24
C TYR A 69 -12.26 -25.93 2.86
N ASN A 70 -12.58 -26.96 2.06
CA ASN A 70 -12.73 -28.35 2.48
C ASN A 70 -11.42 -29.16 2.41
N GLY A 71 -10.25 -28.52 2.23
CA GLY A 71 -8.97 -29.23 2.30
C GLY A 71 -7.77 -28.46 1.76
N PRO A 72 -6.57 -29.04 1.87
CA PRO A 72 -5.37 -28.40 1.35
C PRO A 72 -5.41 -28.32 -0.20
N ARG A 73 -4.91 -27.21 -0.75
CA ARG A 73 -4.74 -26.99 -2.19
C ARG A 73 -3.27 -26.75 -2.49
N LYS A 74 -2.72 -27.52 -3.43
CA LYS A 74 -1.35 -27.32 -3.91
C LYS A 74 -1.31 -26.07 -4.79
N SER A 75 -0.30 -25.23 -4.60
CA SER A 75 -0.03 -24.12 -5.50
C SER A 75 0.42 -24.64 -6.87
N ASP A 76 -0.18 -24.13 -7.95
CA ASP A 76 0.29 -24.35 -9.32
C ASP A 76 1.44 -23.39 -9.65
N ARG A 77 1.30 -22.14 -9.20
CA ARG A 77 2.34 -21.12 -9.30
C ARG A 77 2.30 -20.24 -8.07
N SER A 78 3.44 -20.11 -7.40
CA SER A 78 3.61 -19.07 -6.40
C SER A 78 4.95 -18.38 -6.52
N MET A 79 4.88 -17.06 -6.52
CA MET A 79 6.04 -16.23 -6.67
C MET A 79 5.92 -15.00 -5.79
N THR A 80 7.02 -14.62 -5.18
CA THR A 80 7.16 -13.29 -4.62
C THR A 80 8.24 -12.51 -5.35
N VAL A 81 7.99 -11.22 -5.56
CA VAL A 81 8.93 -10.30 -6.19
C VAL A 81 9.10 -9.10 -5.30
N ILE A 82 10.34 -8.77 -4.96
CA ILE A 82 10.68 -7.52 -4.30
C ILE A 82 11.37 -6.64 -5.34
N VAL A 83 11.02 -5.35 -5.39
CA VAL A 83 11.67 -4.38 -6.29
C VAL A 83 11.62 -2.98 -5.70
N LYS A 84 12.73 -2.24 -5.78
CA LYS A 84 12.73 -0.81 -5.45
C LYS A 84 12.23 -0.03 -6.66
N GLU A 85 11.19 0.78 -6.48
CA GLU A 85 10.57 1.55 -7.57
C GLU A 85 10.48 3.03 -7.25
N PRO A 86 10.59 3.91 -8.27
CA PRO A 86 10.35 5.34 -8.08
C PRO A 86 8.88 5.57 -7.73
N TRP A 87 8.61 6.47 -6.79
CA TRP A 87 7.30 6.61 -6.17
C TRP A 87 6.89 8.05 -5.92
N ASN A 88 5.63 8.36 -6.20
CA ASN A 88 5.03 9.65 -5.89
C ASN A 88 4.19 9.53 -4.61
N MET A 89 4.69 10.11 -3.51
CA MET A 89 4.02 10.09 -2.20
C MET A 89 2.70 10.86 -2.17
N LYS A 90 2.45 11.78 -3.12
CA LYS A 90 1.19 12.53 -3.19
C LYS A 90 0.08 11.73 -3.88
N THR A 91 0.42 11.03 -4.97
CA THR A 91 -0.54 10.30 -5.80
C THR A 91 -0.55 8.80 -5.50
N MET A 92 0.36 8.31 -4.66
CA MET A 92 0.47 6.91 -4.24
C MET A 92 0.56 5.93 -5.42
N VAL A 93 1.36 6.31 -6.41
CA VAL A 93 1.63 5.53 -7.62
C VAL A 93 3.10 5.63 -8.01
N LYS A 94 3.52 4.74 -8.92
CA LYS A 94 4.84 4.77 -9.54
C LYS A 94 5.12 6.15 -10.16
N SER A 95 6.25 6.73 -9.82
CA SER A 95 6.69 8.02 -10.39
C SER A 95 7.39 7.79 -11.72
N PRO A 96 7.19 8.65 -12.74
CA PRO A 96 8.00 8.62 -13.95
C PRO A 96 9.41 9.23 -13.75
N LYS A 97 9.66 9.85 -12.60
CA LYS A 97 10.88 10.59 -12.27
C LYS A 97 11.93 9.71 -11.57
N SER A 98 12.98 10.36 -11.07
CA SER A 98 14.10 9.80 -10.31
C SER A 98 13.69 8.95 -9.09
N MET A 99 14.65 8.17 -8.61
CA MET A 99 14.57 7.35 -7.39
C MET A 99 14.68 8.16 -6.09
N ASP A 100 14.64 9.51 -6.16
CA ASP A 100 14.78 10.40 -4.99
C ASP A 100 13.66 10.15 -3.96
N SER A 101 12.46 9.84 -4.47
CA SER A 101 11.38 9.25 -3.69
C SER A 101 11.10 7.86 -4.26
N ALA A 102 11.25 6.84 -3.41
CA ALA A 102 11.10 5.45 -3.80
C ALA A 102 10.34 4.66 -2.74
N VAL A 103 9.79 3.53 -3.17
CA VAL A 103 9.26 2.49 -2.29
C VAL A 103 9.97 1.19 -2.57
N LEU A 104 9.99 0.32 -1.57
CA LEU A 104 10.20 -1.09 -1.82
C LEU A 104 8.84 -1.73 -2.06
N LYS A 105 8.61 -2.25 -3.27
CA LYS A 105 7.40 -2.96 -3.64
C LYS A 105 7.60 -4.44 -3.41
N PHE A 106 6.71 -5.06 -2.65
CA PHE A 106 6.62 -6.49 -2.43
C PHE A 106 5.35 -7.04 -3.10
N SER A 107 5.54 -7.79 -4.17
CA SER A 107 4.48 -8.43 -4.92
C SER A 107 4.40 -9.90 -4.57
N THR A 108 3.20 -10.43 -4.36
CA THR A 108 2.94 -11.88 -4.33
C THR A 108 1.96 -12.26 -5.43
N PHE A 109 2.21 -13.40 -6.05
CA PHE A 109 1.39 -13.99 -7.09
C PHE A 109 1.13 -15.44 -6.70
N ASP A 110 -0.12 -15.80 -6.49
CA ASP A 110 -0.51 -17.16 -6.12
C ASP A 110 -1.60 -17.65 -7.07
N GLN A 111 -1.42 -18.87 -7.57
CA GLN A 111 -2.41 -19.57 -8.37
C GLN A 111 -2.54 -21.01 -7.93
N PHE A 112 -3.77 -21.47 -7.83
CA PHE A 112 -4.12 -22.85 -7.49
C PHE A 112 -5.49 -23.19 -8.06
N VAL A 113 -5.79 -24.48 -8.18
CA VAL A 113 -7.10 -24.96 -8.64
C VAL A 113 -7.92 -25.49 -7.46
N THR A 114 -9.24 -25.24 -7.49
CA THR A 114 -10.21 -25.93 -6.63
C THR A 114 -11.37 -26.46 -7.48
N GLY A 115 -11.48 -27.79 -7.55
CA GLY A 115 -12.36 -28.44 -8.52
C GLY A 115 -11.88 -28.14 -9.94
N THR A 116 -12.72 -27.47 -10.74
CA THR A 116 -12.40 -27.04 -12.11
C THR A 116 -12.07 -25.56 -12.23
N TYR A 117 -12.17 -24.79 -11.14
CA TYR A 117 -11.98 -23.34 -11.17
C TYR A 117 -10.52 -22.96 -10.83
N PRO A 118 -9.85 -22.18 -11.69
CA PRO A 118 -8.56 -21.58 -11.35
C PRO A 118 -8.78 -20.38 -10.41
N TYR A 119 -8.01 -20.35 -9.33
CA TYR A 119 -8.01 -19.26 -8.36
C TYR A 119 -6.69 -18.50 -8.54
N SER A 120 -6.77 -17.17 -8.63
CA SER A 120 -5.61 -16.31 -8.77
C SER A 120 -5.67 -15.18 -7.75
N PHE A 121 -4.62 -15.06 -6.94
CA PHE A 121 -4.44 -13.97 -5.99
C PHE A 121 -3.20 -13.19 -6.37
N LYS A 122 -3.32 -11.87 -6.36
CA LYS A 122 -2.21 -10.94 -6.50
C LYS A 122 -2.26 -9.93 -5.38
N GLN A 123 -1.12 -9.67 -4.77
CA GLN A 123 -0.97 -8.67 -3.72
C GLN A 123 0.25 -7.81 -4.05
N ASP A 124 0.18 -6.50 -3.80
CA ASP A 124 1.31 -5.60 -3.85
C ASP A 124 1.34 -4.74 -2.57
N ILE A 125 2.46 -4.75 -1.85
CA ILE A 125 2.68 -3.93 -0.66
C ILE A 125 3.82 -2.97 -0.94
N TYR A 126 3.61 -1.69 -0.63
CA TYR A 126 4.56 -0.62 -0.89
C TYR A 126 5.07 -0.08 0.44
N PHE A 127 6.37 -0.26 0.69
CA PHE A 127 7.04 0.18 1.91
C PHE A 127 7.81 1.48 1.65
N ASP A 128 7.67 2.45 2.55
CA ASP A 128 8.55 3.62 2.56
C ASP A 128 9.99 3.18 2.83
N THR A 129 10.92 3.55 1.96
CA THR A 129 12.34 3.19 2.07
C THR A 129 13.06 3.83 3.27
N TYR A 130 12.48 4.83 3.93
CA TYR A 130 13.09 5.52 5.06
C TYR A 130 12.75 4.92 6.42
N ASN A 131 11.58 4.29 6.56
CA ASN A 131 11.14 3.75 7.85
C ASN A 131 10.45 2.37 7.78
N GLY A 132 10.22 1.82 6.58
CA GLY A 132 9.56 0.52 6.41
C GLY A 132 8.07 0.53 6.69
N GLN A 133 7.45 1.70 6.85
CA GLN A 133 6.01 1.81 6.99
C GLN A 133 5.33 1.45 5.66
N VAL A 134 4.22 0.73 5.73
CA VAL A 134 3.40 0.48 4.55
C VAL A 134 2.65 1.76 4.17
N VAL A 135 2.93 2.28 2.98
CA VAL A 135 2.29 3.49 2.43
C VAL A 135 1.08 3.14 1.57
N LYS A 136 1.11 1.97 0.93
CA LYS A 136 0.01 1.44 0.15
C LYS A 136 0.01 -0.08 0.20
N TYR A 137 -1.17 -0.67 0.13
CA TYR A 137 -1.36 -2.11 -0.04
C TYR A 137 -2.49 -2.30 -1.06
N THR A 138 -2.32 -3.23 -1.99
CA THR A 138 -3.40 -3.68 -2.88
C THR A 138 -3.47 -5.19 -2.92
N MET A 139 -4.68 -5.72 -3.10
CA MET A 139 -4.92 -7.14 -3.31
C MET A 139 -6.08 -7.33 -4.29
N GLY A 140 -5.91 -8.29 -5.20
CA GLY A 140 -6.93 -8.75 -6.11
C GLY A 140 -7.07 -10.27 -6.05
N SER A 141 -8.31 -10.77 -6.05
CA SER A 141 -8.63 -12.17 -6.25
C SER A 141 -9.54 -12.30 -7.46
N GLN A 142 -9.28 -13.33 -8.25
CA GLN A 142 -10.14 -13.77 -9.35
C GLN A 142 -10.34 -15.26 -9.17
N ASP A 143 -11.57 -15.66 -8.88
CA ASP A 143 -11.88 -17.05 -8.58
C ASP A 143 -13.31 -17.45 -8.96
N GLY A 144 -13.63 -18.74 -8.75
CA GLY A 144 -14.94 -19.29 -9.09
C GLY A 144 -16.10 -18.70 -8.29
N CYS A 145 -15.83 -18.02 -7.17
CA CYS A 145 -16.81 -17.32 -6.37
C CYS A 145 -16.91 -15.83 -6.73
N GLY A 146 -16.07 -15.32 -7.63
CA GLY A 146 -16.13 -13.97 -8.16
C GLY A 146 -14.81 -13.19 -8.05
N ASN A 147 -14.91 -11.86 -8.15
CA ASN A 147 -13.76 -10.96 -8.06
C ASN A 147 -13.82 -10.12 -6.79
N THR A 148 -12.66 -9.92 -6.17
CA THR A 148 -12.49 -8.99 -5.06
C THR A 148 -11.23 -8.16 -5.26
N PHE A 149 -11.35 -6.84 -5.10
CA PHE A 149 -10.24 -5.92 -5.04
C PHE A 149 -10.26 -5.19 -3.69
N MET A 150 -9.07 -5.01 -3.11
CA MET A 150 -8.86 -4.22 -1.91
C MET A 150 -7.69 -3.28 -2.09
N GLU A 151 -7.84 -2.07 -1.57
CA GLU A 151 -6.77 -1.09 -1.44
C GLU A 151 -6.73 -0.55 -0.02
N TYR A 152 -5.52 -0.37 0.51
CA TYR A 152 -5.23 0.48 1.66
C TYR A 152 -4.26 1.59 1.25
N ILE A 153 -4.53 2.81 1.69
CA ILE A 153 -3.64 3.96 1.56
C ILE A 153 -3.38 4.58 2.93
N ASN A 154 -2.11 4.87 3.21
CA ASN A 154 -1.70 5.58 4.41
C ASN A 154 -1.62 7.09 4.17
N HIS A 155 -2.39 7.88 4.91
CA HIS A 155 -2.42 9.34 4.87
C HIS A 155 -1.72 9.98 6.08
N GLY A 156 -0.78 9.26 6.70
CA GLY A 156 -0.04 9.69 7.88
C GLY A 156 -0.72 9.26 9.18
N LYS A 157 -1.64 10.09 9.71
CA LYS A 157 -2.37 9.80 10.97
C LYS A 157 -3.61 8.91 10.76
N THR A 158 -4.10 8.87 9.53
CA THR A 158 -5.26 8.08 9.11
C THR A 158 -4.88 7.22 7.92
N GLY A 159 -5.51 6.06 7.80
CA GLY A 159 -5.42 5.19 6.63
C GLY A 159 -6.82 4.90 6.11
N SER A 160 -6.95 4.66 4.81
CA SER A 160 -8.23 4.37 4.15
C SER A 160 -8.19 3.00 3.52
N PHE A 161 -9.15 2.14 3.87
CA PHE A 161 -9.44 0.91 3.16
C PHE A 161 -10.59 1.12 2.18
N THR A 162 -10.43 0.58 0.98
CA THR A 162 -11.49 0.48 -0.03
C THR A 162 -11.55 -0.97 -0.51
N TRP A 163 -12.74 -1.53 -0.55
CA TRP A 163 -13.01 -2.87 -1.07
C TRP A 163 -14.07 -2.81 -2.15
N HIS A 164 -13.89 -3.61 -3.19
CA HIS A 164 -14.90 -3.91 -4.20
C HIS A 164 -14.99 -5.43 -4.33
N SER A 165 -16.15 -6.02 -4.03
CA SER A 165 -16.34 -7.47 -4.02
C SER A 165 -17.67 -7.89 -4.63
N TYR A 166 -17.67 -9.06 -5.27
CA TYR A 166 -18.90 -9.72 -5.73
C TYR A 166 -19.75 -10.28 -4.58
N TRP A 167 -19.14 -10.59 -3.41
CA TRP A 167 -19.84 -11.28 -2.34
C TRP A 167 -21.05 -10.49 -1.82
N ASN A 168 -22.14 -11.22 -1.53
CA ASN A 168 -23.37 -10.64 -0.99
C ASN A 168 -23.08 -9.87 0.32
N GLY A 169 -23.59 -8.64 0.43
CA GLY A 169 -23.35 -7.75 1.57
C GLY A 169 -21.96 -7.08 1.60
N HIS A 170 -21.12 -7.33 0.59
CA HIS A 170 -19.71 -6.93 0.58
C HIS A 170 -19.30 -6.08 -0.63
N GLY A 171 -20.29 -5.54 -1.36
CA GLY A 171 -20.14 -4.77 -2.60
C GLY A 171 -19.01 -3.73 -2.60
N THR A 172 -19.32 -2.47 -2.35
CA THR A 172 -18.30 -1.43 -2.16
C THR A 172 -18.28 -1.02 -0.71
N ILE A 173 -17.12 -1.13 -0.05
CA ILE A 173 -16.93 -0.73 1.34
C ILE A 173 -15.74 0.23 1.41
N GLN A 174 -15.91 1.35 2.10
CA GLN A 174 -14.82 2.28 2.38
C GLN A 174 -14.79 2.65 3.86
N ILE A 175 -13.64 2.48 4.50
CA ILE A 175 -13.49 2.71 5.94
C ILE A 175 -12.15 3.37 6.23
N ASN A 176 -12.17 4.38 7.10
CA ASN A 176 -10.97 5.03 7.61
C ASN A 176 -10.57 4.45 8.96
N VAL A 177 -9.28 4.25 9.16
CA VAL A 177 -8.69 3.75 10.39
C VAL A 177 -7.59 4.68 10.90
N PRO A 178 -7.41 4.83 12.21
CA PRO A 178 -6.25 5.52 12.74
C PRO A 178 -5.00 4.64 12.58
N THR A 179 -3.92 5.19 12.01
CA THR A 179 -2.68 4.43 11.72
C THR A 179 -1.88 4.10 12.97
N ASN A 180 -2.13 4.77 14.09
CA ASN A 180 -1.45 4.49 15.36
C ASN A 180 -1.93 3.21 16.06
N LYS A 181 -2.94 2.51 15.52
CA LYS A 181 -3.50 1.27 16.09
C LYS A 181 -2.79 0.00 15.63
N PHE A 182 -2.01 0.06 14.56
CA PHE A 182 -1.25 -1.06 14.02
C PHE A 182 0.06 -0.55 13.45
N ASP A 183 1.08 -1.39 13.43
CA ASP A 183 2.38 -1.02 12.86
C ASP A 183 2.52 -1.52 11.42
N THR A 184 1.92 -2.68 11.10
CA THR A 184 1.95 -3.27 9.76
C THR A 184 0.86 -4.34 9.56
N PHE A 185 0.83 -4.96 8.37
CA PHE A 185 -0.02 -6.09 8.01
C PHE A 185 0.70 -7.42 8.18
N PHE A 186 -0.03 -8.50 8.45
CA PHE A 186 0.56 -9.84 8.53
C PHE A 186 1.28 -10.19 7.23
N ASP A 187 0.65 -9.92 6.09
CA ASP A 187 1.22 -10.19 4.77
C ASP A 187 2.47 -9.35 4.45
N ALA A 188 2.73 -8.29 5.23
CA ALA A 188 3.88 -7.41 5.08
C ALA A 188 5.10 -7.89 5.88
N LEU A 189 4.93 -8.81 6.83
CA LEU A 189 5.99 -9.27 7.73
C LEU A 189 7.27 -9.76 7.02
N PRO A 190 7.22 -10.53 5.91
CA PRO A 190 8.43 -11.04 5.26
C PRO A 190 9.43 -9.95 4.83
N VAL A 191 8.93 -8.75 4.53
CA VAL A 191 9.74 -7.60 4.14
C VAL A 191 9.89 -6.62 5.31
N TYR A 192 8.83 -6.37 6.07
CA TYR A 192 8.85 -5.48 7.23
C TYR A 192 9.93 -5.87 8.25
N MET A 193 10.13 -7.17 8.50
CA MET A 193 11.18 -7.63 9.44
C MET A 193 12.59 -7.32 8.94
N ARG A 194 12.81 -7.24 7.62
CA ARG A 194 14.13 -6.90 7.03
C ARG A 194 14.53 -5.46 7.32
N PHE A 195 13.56 -4.54 7.42
CA PHE A 195 13.79 -3.16 7.86
C PHE A 195 14.35 -3.08 9.29
N ARG A 196 14.12 -4.10 10.11
CA ARG A 196 14.41 -4.12 11.55
C ARG A 196 15.40 -5.23 11.94
N TRP A 197 16.09 -5.83 10.98
CA TRP A 197 16.94 -7.01 11.20
C TRP A 197 18.06 -6.81 12.24
N LYS A 198 18.54 -5.58 12.44
CA LYS A 198 19.57 -5.27 13.45
C LYS A 198 19.01 -5.15 14.87
N GLU A 199 17.70 -5.09 15.05
CA GLU A 199 17.08 -4.98 16.36
C GLU A 199 17.09 -6.32 17.08
N LYS A 200 17.63 -6.36 18.31
CA LYS A 200 17.71 -7.59 19.10
C LYS A 200 16.33 -8.18 19.44
N SER A 201 15.33 -7.31 19.63
CA SER A 201 13.96 -7.69 19.92
C SER A 201 13.04 -6.48 19.75
N TYR A 202 11.84 -6.68 19.23
CA TYR A 202 10.83 -5.63 19.12
C TYR A 202 9.41 -6.22 19.17
N LYS A 203 8.44 -5.38 19.53
CA LYS A 203 7.00 -5.70 19.45
C LYS A 203 6.39 -5.04 18.23
N VAL A 204 5.45 -5.73 17.58
CA VAL A 204 4.73 -5.24 16.40
C VAL A 204 3.24 -5.53 16.58
N ARG A 205 2.41 -4.53 16.31
CA ARG A 205 0.95 -4.65 16.20
C ARG A 205 0.61 -4.96 14.76
N VAL A 206 0.07 -6.14 14.52
CA VAL A 206 -0.13 -6.69 13.18
C VAL A 206 -1.62 -6.82 12.91
N ILE A 207 -2.08 -6.22 11.81
CA ILE A 207 -3.41 -6.54 11.27
C ILE A 207 -3.35 -7.96 10.67
N GLN A 208 -4.37 -8.77 10.94
CA GLN A 208 -4.48 -10.14 10.42
C GLN A 208 -4.37 -10.20 8.88
N PRO A 209 -4.12 -11.39 8.29
CA PRO A 209 -3.95 -11.52 6.84
C PRO A 209 -5.10 -10.87 6.08
N LEU A 210 -4.76 -10.09 5.05
CA LEU A 210 -5.68 -9.36 4.19
C LEU A 210 -5.89 -10.03 2.85
N ARG A 211 -5.07 -11.05 2.52
CA ARG A 211 -5.24 -11.87 1.31
C ARG A 211 -6.44 -12.81 1.47
N ALA A 212 -7.58 -12.39 0.95
CA ALA A 212 -8.81 -13.18 0.96
C ALA A 212 -9.66 -12.86 -0.27
N ASN A 213 -10.55 -13.78 -0.65
CA ASN A 213 -11.48 -13.55 -1.76
C ASN A 213 -12.76 -12.81 -1.37
N ARG A 214 -12.90 -12.44 -0.10
CA ARG A 214 -14.00 -11.63 0.44
C ARG A 214 -13.43 -10.59 1.40
N PRO A 215 -14.12 -9.46 1.62
CA PRO A 215 -13.75 -8.54 2.70
C PRO A 215 -13.71 -9.28 4.03
N ILE A 216 -12.66 -9.02 4.79
CA ILE A 216 -12.45 -9.65 6.08
C ILE A 216 -12.93 -8.68 7.15
N ASP A 217 -13.62 -9.17 8.19
CA ASP A 217 -14.29 -8.38 9.24
C ASP A 217 -13.35 -7.51 10.12
N ILE A 218 -12.08 -7.41 9.77
CA ILE A 218 -11.04 -6.52 10.32
C ILE A 218 -11.53 -5.08 10.43
N ILE A 219 -12.49 -4.72 9.60
CA ILE A 219 -12.95 -3.36 9.35
C ILE A 219 -14.03 -2.91 10.35
N ASN A 220 -13.96 -3.34 11.60
CA ASN A 220 -14.58 -2.62 12.70
C ASN A 220 -13.48 -1.93 13.52
N PRO A 221 -13.33 -0.59 13.43
CA PRO A 221 -12.34 0.16 14.21
C PRO A 221 -12.42 -0.10 15.73
N LYS A 222 -13.60 -0.52 16.24
CA LYS A 222 -13.78 -0.90 17.66
C LYS A 222 -13.16 -2.25 18.02
N GLN A 223 -12.87 -3.10 17.03
CA GLN A 223 -12.24 -4.41 17.19
C GLN A 223 -10.71 -4.35 17.12
N LEU A 224 -10.14 -3.25 16.60
CA LEU A 224 -8.72 -2.92 16.74
C LEU A 224 -8.41 -2.52 18.19
N LYS A 225 -8.47 -3.50 19.09
CA LYS A 225 -8.05 -3.37 20.48
C LYS A 225 -6.53 -3.35 20.54
N ASP A 226 -5.96 -2.61 21.48
CA ASP A 226 -4.54 -2.75 21.77
C ASP A 226 -4.28 -4.22 22.11
N PRO A 227 -3.31 -4.88 21.45
CA PRO A 227 -3.09 -6.29 21.69
C PRO A 227 -2.75 -6.49 23.17
N LYS A 228 -3.54 -7.34 23.85
CA LYS A 228 -3.12 -7.90 25.13
C LYS A 228 -1.79 -8.59 24.88
N ASP A 229 -0.77 -8.27 25.66
CA ASP A 229 0.56 -8.86 25.50
C ASP A 229 0.47 -10.40 25.54
N PRO A 230 0.61 -11.09 24.39
CA PRO A 230 0.48 -12.55 24.35
C PRO A 230 1.70 -13.24 24.99
N THR A 231 2.76 -12.46 25.28
CA THR A 231 4.01 -12.90 25.90
C THR A 231 4.03 -12.67 27.42
N LYS A 232 2.93 -12.19 28.01
CA LYS A 232 2.82 -12.04 29.47
C LYS A 232 2.95 -13.43 30.12
N GLY A 233 4.17 -13.78 30.53
CA GLY A 233 4.55 -15.08 31.07
C GLY A 233 4.93 -16.17 30.05
N LYS A 234 5.04 -15.88 28.74
CA LYS A 234 5.46 -16.86 27.71
C LYS A 234 6.53 -16.25 26.79
N LYS A 235 7.56 -17.02 26.44
CA LYS A 235 8.55 -16.58 25.44
C LYS A 235 7.82 -16.24 24.13
N ALA A 236 8.12 -15.08 23.57
CA ALA A 236 7.72 -14.74 22.20
C ALA A 236 8.27 -15.81 21.24
N TRP A 237 7.59 -16.01 20.11
CA TRP A 237 7.99 -16.93 19.06
C TRP A 237 9.50 -16.84 18.77
N HIS A 238 10.18 -17.99 18.79
CA HIS A 238 11.59 -18.11 18.41
C HIS A 238 11.67 -18.27 16.89
N LEU A 239 12.36 -17.35 16.21
CA LEU A 239 12.73 -17.53 14.82
C LEU A 239 13.93 -18.48 14.81
N ALA A 240 13.67 -19.77 14.55
CA ALA A 240 14.74 -20.78 14.45
C ALA A 240 15.62 -20.48 13.23
N ASP A 241 16.93 -20.39 13.43
CA ASP A 241 17.92 -20.33 12.35
C ASP A 241 18.05 -21.73 11.71
N GLN A 242 18.58 -21.84 10.48
CA GLN A 242 18.88 -23.12 9.82
C GLN A 242 19.70 -24.06 10.71
N LYS A 243 20.60 -23.54 11.57
CA LYS A 243 21.35 -24.34 12.54
C LYS A 243 20.48 -25.00 13.62
N ASP A 244 19.34 -24.41 13.97
CA ASP A 244 18.38 -24.99 14.92
C ASP A 244 17.57 -26.15 14.29
N ALA A 245 17.55 -26.26 12.96
CA ALA A 245 16.86 -27.33 12.24
C ALA A 245 17.69 -28.62 12.12
N GLU A 246 19.02 -28.51 12.15
CA GLU A 246 19.93 -29.67 12.06
C GLU A 246 20.12 -30.41 13.40
N THR A 247 19.58 -29.86 14.49
CA THR A 247 19.71 -30.39 15.85
C THR A 247 18.40 -30.91 16.45
N ARG A 248 17.37 -31.13 15.62
CA ARG A 248 16.10 -31.75 16.02
C ARG A 248 15.82 -33.05 15.29
#